data_AF-A0A1G0NBX6-F1
#
_entry.id   AF-A0A1G0NBX6-F1
#
_cell.length_a   1.000
_cell.length_b   1.000
_cell.length_c   1.000
_cell.angle_alpha   90.00
_cell.angle_beta   90.00
_cell.angle_gamma   90.00
#
_symmetry.space_group_name_H-M   'P 1'
#
loop_
_entity.id
_entity.type
_entity.pdbx_description
1 polymer ?
#
loop_
_entity_poly.entity_id
_entity_poly.type
_entity_poly.pdbx_seq_one_letter_code
_entity_poly.pdbx_strand_id
1 'polypeptide(L)'
;MTDLFGESASPALALARKWRPRVFADLKGQEHVVRALSNALTQGRLHHAYLLTGTRGVGKTTLARILAKCLNCETGVTATPCGVCSACTQIDAGRFVDLLELDAASNTGVDNMREVLDNAQYAPTVGRYKVYIIDEVHMLSKPAFNSMLKTLEEPPAHVKFILATTDPQKIPVTVLSRCLQFNLKPMPPALVAQHLAEVLADENVNAEPAALNLLARAAAGSMRDALSLTDQAIAYGGGAIEAAGVEAMLGTVRRDYLFDLLDALAANDADGLMQQAQQLAEGGMAFDAALQDMGSLLTQLALMLHAPDSIKSGALEASFEDERMQMAASQLNAETVQLYYQIVLNGRRDLPYAPDEVSGFCMTLLRMLAFAPGAGNRTPQERPAPARVATASRVEPAPRAAMLAAAPVAAPVAVPAASPAPVIAAPDVASPVAALPSAPEPALIASEPTPHAAWDWLAVVASLRLGGMAKMLADHCELVAQTDASVMLRVAEAHKHLLDRAYQDKLVAALRDKFGPALTVSIELGAAVEKTPQQVRTRIKDERQAEAVAAIESDPFVRELVEQFGGQIDASTIQPLGEST
;
A
#
# COMPACT_ATOMS: atom_id res chain seq x y z
N MET A 1 54.06 -10.77 26.38
CA MET A 1 52.76 -11.48 26.40
C MET A 1 51.74 -10.49 25.92
N THR A 2 51.49 -10.58 24.62
CA THR A 2 50.82 -9.62 23.75
C THR A 2 49.31 -9.81 23.84
N ASP A 3 48.60 -8.68 23.97
CA ASP A 3 47.21 -8.40 23.61
C ASP A 3 46.10 -9.38 24.01
N LEU A 4 45.61 -9.20 25.23
CA LEU A 4 44.33 -9.71 25.76
C LEU A 4 43.12 -8.79 25.44
N PHE A 5 43.34 -7.72 24.67
CA PHE A 5 42.31 -6.82 24.18
C PHE A 5 42.35 -6.83 22.65
N GLY A 6 41.94 -7.97 22.08
CA GLY A 6 41.65 -8.08 20.66
C GLY A 6 40.66 -6.99 20.26
N GLU A 7 40.98 -6.33 19.15
CA GLU A 7 40.25 -5.23 18.54
C GLU A 7 38.74 -5.37 18.75
N SER A 8 38.17 -4.34 19.36
CA SER A 8 36.73 -4.14 19.49
C SER A 8 36.09 -4.38 18.12
N ALA A 9 35.46 -5.55 17.96
CA ALA A 9 34.54 -5.81 16.87
C ALA A 9 33.54 -4.66 16.87
N SER A 10 33.67 -3.78 15.88
CA SER A 10 32.66 -2.75 15.62
C SER A 10 31.31 -3.48 15.58
N PRO A 11 30.24 -2.95 16.18
CA PRO A 11 28.95 -3.63 16.19
C PRO A 11 28.64 -4.02 14.75
N ALA A 12 28.48 -5.32 14.50
CA ALA A 12 28.36 -5.88 13.15
C ALA A 12 27.25 -5.11 12.40
N LEU A 13 27.67 -4.17 11.56
CA LEU A 13 26.75 -3.37 10.77
C LEU A 13 26.17 -4.32 9.74
N ALA A 14 24.85 -4.48 9.73
CA ALA A 14 24.13 -5.25 8.73
C ALA A 14 24.68 -4.95 7.32
N LEU A 15 24.87 -5.98 6.49
CA LEU A 15 25.44 -5.86 5.15
C LEU A 15 24.68 -4.82 4.33
N ALA A 16 23.36 -4.76 4.47
CA ALA A 16 22.50 -3.77 3.82
C ALA A 16 22.88 -2.30 4.12
N ARG A 17 23.53 -2.03 5.26
CA ARG A 17 24.03 -0.70 5.63
C ARG A 17 25.50 -0.51 5.25
N LYS A 18 26.34 -1.53 5.42
CA LYS A 18 27.77 -1.50 5.10
C LYS A 18 28.00 -1.32 3.59
N TRP A 19 27.26 -2.07 2.79
CA TRP A 19 27.35 -2.11 1.32
C TRP A 19 26.41 -1.14 0.61
N ARG A 20 25.84 -0.16 1.32
CA ARG A 20 25.03 0.87 0.68
C ARG A 20 25.91 1.68 -0.30
N PRO A 21 25.56 1.73 -1.60
CA PRO A 21 26.30 2.48 -2.61
C PRO A 21 26.57 3.94 -2.20
N ARG A 22 27.79 4.41 -2.41
CA ARG A 22 28.19 5.79 -2.07
C ARG A 22 28.39 6.67 -3.31
N VAL A 23 28.71 6.09 -4.45
CA VAL A 23 28.79 6.84 -5.72
C VAL A 23 27.88 6.22 -6.77
N PHE A 24 27.59 6.97 -7.83
CA PHE A 24 26.76 6.47 -8.92
C PHE A 24 27.35 5.22 -9.60
N ALA A 25 28.67 5.08 -9.62
CA ALA A 25 29.35 3.92 -10.21
C ALA A 25 29.06 2.60 -9.47
N ASP A 26 28.75 2.66 -8.17
CA ASP A 26 28.45 1.49 -7.35
C ASP A 26 26.98 1.04 -7.50
N LEU A 27 26.12 1.87 -8.10
CA LEU A 27 24.70 1.57 -8.23
C LEU A 27 24.46 0.64 -9.41
N LYS A 28 24.26 -0.65 -9.13
CA LYS A 28 24.00 -1.68 -10.14
C LYS A 28 22.56 -1.64 -10.65
N GLY A 29 22.36 -1.91 -11.95
CA GLY A 29 21.04 -2.15 -12.56
C GLY A 29 20.19 -0.90 -12.82
N GLN A 30 20.75 0.30 -12.61
CA GLN A 30 20.06 1.59 -12.82
C GLN A 30 20.83 2.50 -13.77
N GLU A 31 21.46 1.93 -14.80
CA GLU A 31 22.39 2.62 -15.70
C GLU A 31 21.70 3.78 -16.44
N HIS A 32 20.42 3.63 -16.80
CA HIS A 32 19.65 4.68 -17.48
C HIS A 32 19.45 5.91 -16.59
N VAL A 33 19.13 5.71 -15.30
CA VAL A 33 18.92 6.80 -14.34
C VAL A 33 20.24 7.48 -14.02
N VAL A 34 21.29 6.70 -13.74
CA VAL A 34 22.63 7.20 -13.45
C VAL A 34 23.16 8.05 -14.60
N ARG A 35 23.01 7.59 -15.84
CA ARG A 35 23.46 8.33 -17.03
C ARG A 35 22.70 9.65 -17.19
N ALA A 36 21.38 9.64 -17.01
CA ALA A 36 20.56 10.85 -17.11
C ALA A 36 20.93 11.89 -16.04
N LEU A 37 21.06 11.48 -14.78
CA LEU A 37 21.48 12.36 -13.69
C LEU A 37 22.90 12.88 -13.86
N SER A 38 23.84 12.03 -14.28
CA SER A 38 25.23 12.43 -14.54
C SER A 38 25.32 13.49 -15.64
N ASN A 39 24.56 13.33 -16.72
CA ASN A 39 24.47 14.32 -17.79
C ASN A 39 23.86 15.64 -17.31
N ALA A 40 22.78 15.58 -16.52
CA ALA A 40 22.12 16.76 -15.98
C ALA A 40 23.05 17.57 -15.06
N LEU A 41 23.82 16.90 -14.20
CA LEU A 41 24.83 17.51 -13.34
C LEU A 41 25.95 18.16 -14.15
N THR A 42 26.48 17.44 -15.15
CA THR A 42 27.59 17.92 -15.99
C THR A 42 27.19 19.13 -16.84
N GLN A 43 25.95 19.17 -17.32
CA GLN A 43 25.41 20.28 -18.12
C GLN A 43 24.87 21.44 -17.28
N GLY A 44 24.89 21.34 -15.94
CA GLY A 44 24.31 22.34 -15.05
C GLY A 44 22.78 22.48 -15.16
N ARG A 45 22.09 21.50 -15.75
CA ARG A 45 20.63 21.49 -15.93
C ARG A 45 19.94 20.85 -14.73
N LEU A 46 20.06 21.51 -13.58
CA LEU A 46 19.53 21.01 -12.30
C LEU A 46 18.04 21.36 -12.16
N HIS A 47 17.18 20.34 -12.12
CA HIS A 47 15.77 20.54 -11.81
C HIS A 47 15.60 20.94 -10.34
N HIS A 48 14.47 21.56 -9.98
CA HIS A 48 14.17 21.90 -8.59
C HIS A 48 13.57 20.72 -7.82
N ALA A 49 12.83 19.83 -8.50
CA ALA A 49 12.23 18.65 -7.90
C ALA A 49 12.48 17.38 -8.74
N TYR A 50 12.90 16.31 -8.07
CA TYR A 50 13.13 14.99 -8.63
C TYR A 50 12.17 13.99 -7.99
N LEU A 51 11.54 13.13 -8.79
CA LEU A 51 10.69 12.05 -8.30
C LEU A 51 11.30 10.70 -8.65
N LEU A 52 11.68 9.93 -7.65
CA LEU A 52 12.22 8.59 -7.76
C LEU A 52 11.10 7.58 -7.49
N THR A 53 10.75 6.79 -8.50
CA THR A 53 9.71 5.75 -8.42
C THR A 53 10.34 4.38 -8.53
N GLY A 54 9.70 3.35 -7.97
CA GLY A 54 10.15 1.96 -8.07
C GLY A 54 9.80 1.14 -6.83
N THR A 55 9.92 -0.17 -6.90
CA THR A 55 9.57 -1.08 -5.80
C THR A 55 10.43 -0.81 -4.56
N ARG A 56 10.04 -1.37 -3.41
CA ARG A 56 10.81 -1.22 -2.16
C ARG A 56 12.24 -1.78 -2.37
N GLY A 57 13.23 -1.09 -1.81
CA GLY A 57 14.61 -1.59 -1.75
C GLY A 57 15.41 -1.61 -3.06
N VAL A 58 14.89 -1.08 -4.18
CA VAL A 58 15.65 -0.89 -5.44
C VAL A 58 16.69 0.23 -5.41
N GLY A 59 16.78 0.98 -4.31
CA GLY A 59 17.80 2.01 -4.11
C GLY A 59 17.35 3.47 -4.24
N LYS A 60 16.04 3.78 -4.16
CA LYS A 60 15.50 5.15 -4.26
C LYS A 60 16.17 6.12 -3.28
N THR A 61 16.12 5.83 -1.98
CA THR A 61 16.72 6.67 -0.93
C THR A 61 18.24 6.73 -1.04
N THR A 62 18.88 5.64 -1.48
CA THR A 62 20.33 5.61 -1.74
C THR A 62 20.69 6.57 -2.86
N LEU A 63 19.99 6.52 -3.99
CA LEU A 63 20.18 7.41 -5.12
C LEU A 63 19.93 8.87 -4.73
N ALA A 64 18.91 9.14 -3.91
CA ALA A 64 18.62 10.47 -3.38
C ALA A 64 19.80 11.05 -2.57
N ARG A 65 20.41 10.25 -1.68
CA ARG A 65 21.61 10.65 -0.93
C ARG A 65 22.83 10.88 -1.83
N ILE A 66 23.03 10.03 -2.84
CA ILE A 66 24.13 10.22 -3.80
C ILE A 66 23.93 11.53 -4.57
N LEU A 67 22.71 11.81 -5.03
CA LEU A 67 22.38 13.07 -5.70
C LEU A 67 22.61 14.28 -4.77
N ALA A 68 22.24 14.19 -3.49
CA ALA A 68 22.54 15.23 -2.50
C ALA A 68 24.05 15.48 -2.36
N LYS A 69 24.88 14.42 -2.35
CA LYS A 69 26.36 14.55 -2.36
C LYS A 69 26.87 15.21 -3.62
N CYS A 70 26.35 14.83 -4.79
CA CYS A 70 26.71 15.43 -6.07
C CYS A 70 26.43 16.94 -6.12
N LEU A 71 25.37 17.39 -5.45
CA LEU A 71 24.98 18.80 -5.38
C LEU A 71 25.81 19.60 -4.36
N ASN A 72 26.15 19.00 -3.22
CA ASN A 72 26.78 19.68 -2.08
C ASN A 72 28.27 19.38 -1.89
N CYS A 73 28.91 18.67 -2.82
CA CYS A 73 30.34 18.42 -2.74
C CYS A 73 31.15 19.74 -2.78
N GLU A 74 32.16 19.84 -1.91
CA GLU A 74 33.03 21.00 -1.83
C GLU A 74 33.78 21.26 -3.14
N THR A 75 34.13 20.19 -3.88
CA THR A 75 34.79 20.28 -5.19
C THR A 75 33.92 20.90 -6.28
N GLY A 76 32.63 21.12 -6.03
CA GLY A 76 31.67 21.60 -7.02
C GLY A 76 30.51 20.63 -7.25
N VAL A 77 29.53 21.09 -8.03
CA VAL A 77 28.47 20.22 -8.53
C VAL A 77 29.08 19.26 -9.54
N THR A 78 29.10 17.97 -9.21
CA THR A 78 29.75 16.94 -10.03
C THR A 78 28.96 15.63 -9.99
N ALA A 79 29.04 14.83 -11.06
CA ALA A 79 28.52 13.46 -11.07
C ALA A 79 29.37 12.48 -10.24
N THR A 80 30.62 12.84 -9.97
CA THR A 80 31.59 12.03 -9.22
C THR A 80 32.00 12.75 -7.93
N PRO A 81 31.19 12.64 -6.86
CA PRO A 81 31.51 13.29 -5.59
C PRO A 81 32.78 12.69 -4.99
N CYS A 82 33.58 13.51 -4.31
CA CYS A 82 34.91 13.09 -3.83
C CYS A 82 34.87 12.03 -2.72
N GLY A 83 33.77 11.91 -1.97
CA GLY A 83 33.62 10.95 -0.88
C GLY A 83 34.41 11.25 0.40
N VAL A 84 35.35 12.21 0.36
CA VAL A 84 36.28 12.51 1.47
C VAL A 84 36.04 13.86 2.14
N CYS A 85 35.31 14.79 1.51
CA CYS A 85 35.06 16.11 2.08
C CYS A 85 34.05 16.07 3.24
N SER A 86 33.95 17.17 3.99
CA SER A 86 33.08 17.24 5.17
C SER A 86 31.61 17.05 4.78
N ALA A 87 31.17 17.65 3.67
CA ALA A 87 29.81 17.48 3.15
C ALA A 87 29.52 16.02 2.77
N CYS A 88 30.41 15.37 2.00
CA CYS A 88 30.20 13.97 1.58
C CYS A 88 30.14 13.00 2.76
N THR A 89 31.07 13.12 3.71
CA THR A 89 31.14 12.24 4.88
C THR A 89 29.94 12.44 5.82
N GLN A 90 29.49 13.69 6.03
CA GLN A 90 28.31 13.98 6.84
C GLN A 90 27.00 13.52 6.20
N ILE A 91 26.87 13.61 4.86
CA ILE A 91 25.68 13.11 4.14
C ILE A 91 25.60 11.58 4.27
N ASP A 92 26.72 10.87 4.12
CA ASP A 92 26.77 9.41 4.31
C ASP A 92 26.45 9.00 5.75
N ALA A 93 26.86 9.82 6.73
CA ALA A 93 26.51 9.63 8.13
C ALA A 93 25.08 10.07 8.49
N GLY A 94 24.33 10.68 7.57
CA GLY A 94 22.98 11.20 7.79
C GLY A 94 22.92 12.38 8.77
N ARG A 95 23.99 13.18 8.86
CA ARG A 95 24.15 14.29 9.83
C ARG A 95 24.45 15.64 9.18
N PHE A 96 24.19 15.77 7.89
CA PHE A 96 24.46 17.00 7.15
C PHE A 96 23.32 18.01 7.36
N VAL A 97 23.65 19.22 7.81
CA VAL A 97 22.68 20.25 8.26
C VAL A 97 21.73 20.68 7.15
N ASP A 98 22.23 20.83 5.92
CA ASP A 98 21.43 21.26 4.77
C ASP A 98 20.81 20.09 3.99
N LEU A 99 20.80 18.89 4.58
CA LEU A 99 20.07 17.72 4.06
C LEU A 99 19.02 17.31 5.09
N LEU A 100 17.75 17.56 4.77
CA LEU A 100 16.64 17.13 5.60
C LEU A 100 16.00 15.89 4.99
N GLU A 101 15.98 14.80 5.76
CA GLU A 101 15.36 13.54 5.37
C GLU A 101 14.09 13.33 6.17
N LEU A 102 12.96 13.26 5.46
CA LEU A 102 11.63 13.12 6.02
C LEU A 102 11.05 11.80 5.54
N ASP A 103 10.64 10.96 6.47
CA ASP A 103 9.81 9.81 6.17
C ASP A 103 8.35 10.22 6.28
N ALA A 104 7.65 10.25 5.14
CA ALA A 104 6.24 10.64 5.08
C ALA A 104 5.33 9.67 5.83
N ALA A 105 5.73 8.40 6.01
CA ALA A 105 4.96 7.45 6.81
C ALA A 105 4.91 7.85 8.30
N SER A 106 5.98 8.49 8.80
CA SER A 106 6.08 8.98 10.18
C SER A 106 5.60 10.43 10.33
N ASN A 107 5.59 11.21 9.23
CA ASN A 107 5.28 12.64 9.22
C ASN A 107 4.18 12.97 8.18
N THR A 108 3.01 12.36 8.33
CA THR A 108 1.90 12.47 7.36
C THR A 108 1.17 13.83 7.42
N GLY A 109 1.32 14.54 8.54
CA GLY A 109 0.58 15.76 8.87
C GLY A 109 1.00 17.00 8.09
N VAL A 110 0.04 17.87 7.83
CA VAL A 110 0.20 19.13 7.08
C VAL A 110 1.12 20.10 7.83
N ASP A 111 1.03 20.14 9.15
CA ASP A 111 1.77 21.11 9.97
C ASP A 111 3.27 20.84 9.96
N ASN A 112 3.69 19.57 10.04
CA ASN A 112 5.09 19.19 9.90
C ASN A 112 5.64 19.61 8.53
N MET A 113 4.85 19.45 7.47
CA MET A 113 5.26 19.86 6.12
C MET A 113 5.31 21.38 5.98
N ARG A 114 4.38 22.13 6.59
CA ARG A 114 4.45 23.60 6.61
C ARG A 114 5.71 24.09 7.29
N GLU A 115 6.06 23.54 8.46
CA GLU A 115 7.28 23.92 9.18
C GLU A 115 8.55 23.65 8.34
N VAL A 116 8.59 22.52 7.64
CA VAL A 116 9.69 22.15 6.72
C VAL A 116 9.80 23.14 5.56
N LEU A 117 8.66 23.53 4.96
CA LEU A 117 8.60 24.45 3.82
C LEU A 117 8.89 25.91 4.22
N ASP A 118 8.45 26.34 5.40
CA ASP A 118 8.79 27.66 5.94
C ASP A 118 10.29 27.77 6.16
N ASN A 119 10.91 26.72 6.70
CA ASN A 119 12.36 26.61 6.83
C ASN A 119 13.10 26.56 5.47
N ALA A 120 12.43 26.19 4.38
CA ALA A 120 13.06 26.10 3.06
C ALA A 120 13.34 27.47 2.43
N GLN A 121 12.64 28.51 2.88
CA GLN A 121 12.84 29.87 2.37
C GLN A 121 14.22 30.44 2.75
N TYR A 122 14.81 29.97 3.85
CA TYR A 122 16.13 30.39 4.30
C TYR A 122 17.26 29.73 3.49
N ALA A 123 18.32 30.50 3.26
CA ALA A 123 19.54 30.03 2.58
C ALA A 123 20.22 28.88 3.33
N PRO A 124 20.97 28.00 2.63
CA PRO A 124 21.72 26.92 3.25
C PRO A 124 22.84 27.47 4.15
N THR A 125 23.20 26.70 5.18
CA THR A 125 24.18 27.10 6.21
C THR A 125 25.61 26.83 5.78
N VAL A 126 25.87 25.65 5.22
CA VAL A 126 27.20 25.15 4.85
C VAL A 126 27.22 24.71 3.38
N GLY A 127 26.16 24.04 2.93
CA GLY A 127 26.02 23.52 1.59
C GLY A 127 25.74 24.58 0.52
N ARG A 128 25.84 24.15 -0.75
CA ARG A 128 25.43 24.97 -1.90
C ARG A 128 23.91 24.97 -2.06
N TYR A 129 23.29 23.85 -1.75
CA TYR A 129 21.87 23.61 -1.85
C TYR A 129 21.33 23.03 -0.55
N LYS A 130 20.11 23.46 -0.19
CA LYS A 130 19.30 22.85 0.85
C LYS A 130 18.45 21.76 0.20
N VAL A 131 18.75 20.50 0.54
CA VAL A 131 18.14 19.32 -0.09
C VAL A 131 17.12 18.70 0.85
N TYR A 132 15.90 18.50 0.34
CA TYR A 132 14.82 17.83 1.05
C TYR A 132 14.56 16.47 0.41
N ILE A 133 14.86 15.39 1.13
CA ILE A 133 14.50 14.02 0.72
C ILE A 133 13.21 13.66 1.45
N ILE A 134 12.16 13.37 0.69
CA ILE A 134 10.87 12.91 1.25
C ILE A 134 10.65 11.47 0.77
N ASP A 135 10.84 10.51 1.67
CA ASP A 135 10.64 9.09 1.39
C ASP A 135 9.17 8.70 1.59
N GLU A 136 8.73 7.70 0.82
CA GLU A 136 7.34 7.25 0.74
C GLU A 136 6.30 8.38 0.64
N VAL A 137 6.57 9.38 -0.22
CA VAL A 137 5.77 10.61 -0.35
C VAL A 137 4.28 10.35 -0.59
N HIS A 138 3.91 9.20 -1.15
CA HIS A 138 2.51 8.79 -1.34
C HIS A 138 1.72 8.61 -0.02
N MET A 139 2.40 8.54 1.12
CA MET A 139 1.80 8.48 2.45
C MET A 139 1.41 9.87 3.00
N LEU A 140 1.82 10.96 2.33
CA LEU A 140 1.41 12.31 2.72
C LEU A 140 -0.10 12.51 2.54
N SER A 141 -0.70 13.26 3.47
CA SER A 141 -2.09 13.67 3.36
C SER A 141 -2.32 14.63 2.18
N LYS A 142 -3.53 14.64 1.60
CA LYS A 142 -3.89 15.56 0.50
C LYS A 142 -3.60 17.04 0.81
N PRO A 143 -3.89 17.57 2.01
CA PRO A 143 -3.58 18.97 2.29
C PRO A 143 -2.07 19.22 2.44
N ALA A 144 -1.28 18.21 2.84
CA ALA A 144 0.18 18.31 2.86
C ALA A 144 0.73 18.46 1.43
N PHE A 145 0.24 17.68 0.47
CA PHE A 145 0.58 17.88 -0.95
C PHE A 145 0.23 19.27 -1.46
N ASN A 146 -0.96 19.78 -1.13
CA ASN A 146 -1.38 21.12 -1.55
C ASN A 146 -0.50 22.22 -0.96
N SER A 147 0.00 22.05 0.27
CA SER A 147 0.94 22.99 0.88
C SER A 147 2.28 23.06 0.13
N MET A 148 2.74 21.92 -0.41
CA MET A 148 3.99 21.85 -1.19
C MET A 148 3.88 22.46 -2.58
N LEU A 149 2.67 22.53 -3.17
CA LEU A 149 2.50 23.00 -4.55
C LEU A 149 3.02 24.42 -4.75
N LYS A 150 2.80 25.33 -3.79
CA LYS A 150 3.29 26.71 -3.85
C LYS A 150 4.81 26.76 -3.98
N THR A 151 5.52 25.98 -3.15
CA THR A 151 6.98 25.93 -3.14
C THR A 151 7.54 25.14 -4.33
N LEU A 152 6.81 24.16 -4.86
CA LEU A 152 7.19 23.42 -6.07
C LEU A 152 7.00 24.25 -7.35
N GLU A 153 6.03 25.17 -7.37
CA GLU A 153 5.80 26.09 -8.49
C GLU A 153 6.86 27.19 -8.55
N GLU A 154 7.15 27.81 -7.41
CA GLU A 154 8.14 28.89 -7.29
C GLU A 154 9.22 28.53 -6.27
N PRO A 155 10.08 27.54 -6.57
CA PRO A 155 11.11 27.10 -5.63
C PRO A 155 12.24 28.13 -5.52
N PRO A 156 12.74 28.40 -4.30
CA PRO A 156 13.97 29.17 -4.12
C PRO A 156 15.14 28.50 -4.86
N ALA A 157 16.03 29.29 -5.44
CA ALA A 157 17.13 28.78 -6.28
C ALA A 157 18.08 27.81 -5.55
N HIS A 158 18.20 27.95 -4.23
CA HIS A 158 19.03 27.10 -3.37
C HIS A 158 18.31 25.84 -2.85
N VAL A 159 17.03 25.65 -3.13
CA VAL A 159 16.26 24.49 -2.64
C VAL A 159 16.16 23.42 -3.71
N LYS A 160 16.32 22.15 -3.29
CA LYS A 160 16.14 20.97 -4.14
C LYS A 160 15.30 19.92 -3.43
N PHE A 161 14.22 19.47 -4.07
CA PHE A 161 13.38 18.38 -3.58
C PHE A 161 13.72 17.06 -4.27
N ILE A 162 13.83 16.00 -3.49
CA ILE A 162 13.96 14.62 -3.96
C ILE A 162 12.87 13.80 -3.30
N LEU A 163 11.82 13.51 -4.05
CA LEU A 163 10.67 12.72 -3.62
C LEU A 163 10.92 11.26 -3.99
N ALA A 164 10.64 10.33 -3.09
CA ALA A 164 10.68 8.89 -3.37
C ALA A 164 9.34 8.25 -3.07
N THR A 165 8.90 7.31 -3.92
CA THR A 165 7.65 6.56 -3.71
C THR A 165 7.74 5.14 -4.24
N THR A 166 7.07 4.19 -3.59
CA THR A 166 6.73 2.89 -4.19
C THR A 166 5.52 2.92 -5.09
N ASP A 167 4.62 3.90 -4.90
CA ASP A 167 3.34 3.99 -5.61
C ASP A 167 3.17 5.39 -6.23
N PRO A 168 3.48 5.57 -7.52
CA PRO A 168 3.32 6.86 -8.19
C PRO A 168 1.86 7.22 -8.48
N GLN A 169 0.93 6.25 -8.48
CA GLN A 169 -0.47 6.50 -8.83
C GLN A 169 -1.22 7.27 -7.75
N LYS A 170 -0.77 7.13 -6.50
CA LYS A 170 -1.29 7.88 -5.35
C LYS A 170 -0.82 9.34 -5.30
N ILE A 171 0.15 9.73 -6.13
CA ILE A 171 0.65 11.10 -6.16
C ILE A 171 -0.25 11.95 -7.06
N PRO A 172 -0.71 13.13 -6.60
CA PRO A 172 -1.49 14.04 -7.43
C PRO A 172 -0.75 14.42 -8.73
N VAL A 173 -1.47 14.44 -9.85
CA VAL A 173 -0.91 14.80 -11.17
C VAL A 173 -0.27 16.19 -11.17
N THR A 174 -0.78 17.11 -10.33
CA THR A 174 -0.22 18.45 -10.12
C THR A 174 1.22 18.43 -9.60
N VAL A 175 1.60 17.44 -8.78
CA VAL A 175 2.97 17.27 -8.30
C VAL A 175 3.81 16.55 -9.37
N LEU A 176 3.23 15.52 -10.01
CA LEU A 176 3.91 14.74 -11.06
C LEU A 176 4.38 15.61 -12.23
N SER A 177 3.60 16.62 -12.64
CA SER A 177 3.94 17.52 -13.74
C SER A 177 5.06 18.51 -13.42
N ARG A 178 5.32 18.76 -12.13
CA ARG A 178 6.37 19.68 -11.63
C ARG A 178 7.64 18.93 -11.20
N CYS A 179 7.69 17.62 -11.36
CA CYS A 179 8.85 16.81 -10.98
C CYS A 179 9.47 16.15 -12.21
N LEU A 180 10.81 16.08 -12.24
CA LEU A 180 11.50 15.21 -13.18
C LEU A 180 11.47 13.77 -12.65
N GLN A 181 10.80 12.88 -13.39
CA GLN A 181 10.54 11.52 -12.93
C GLN A 181 11.61 10.54 -13.39
N PHE A 182 12.07 9.70 -12.46
CA PHE A 182 12.99 8.60 -12.72
C PHE A 182 12.41 7.31 -12.15
N ASN A 183 12.16 6.34 -13.04
CA ASN A 183 11.70 5.02 -12.65
C ASN A 183 12.89 4.06 -12.49
N LEU A 184 13.08 3.58 -11.27
CA LEU A 184 14.07 2.58 -10.90
C LEU A 184 13.48 1.19 -11.13
N LYS A 185 14.18 0.38 -11.91
CA LYS A 185 13.72 -0.97 -12.28
C LYS A 185 14.08 -1.99 -11.19
N PRO A 186 13.25 -3.01 -10.92
CA PRO A 186 13.67 -4.15 -10.12
C PRO A 186 14.91 -4.80 -10.73
N MET A 187 15.86 -5.25 -9.90
CA MET A 187 17.07 -5.89 -10.41
C MET A 187 16.77 -7.35 -10.82
N PRO A 188 17.27 -7.81 -11.98
CA PRO A 188 17.13 -9.20 -12.37
C PRO A 188 17.79 -10.15 -11.34
N PRO A 189 17.20 -11.33 -11.04
CA PRO A 189 17.76 -12.26 -10.06
C PRO A 189 19.21 -12.65 -10.35
N ALA A 190 19.59 -12.83 -11.62
CA ALA A 190 20.97 -13.14 -12.00
C ALA A 190 21.96 -12.02 -11.59
N LEU A 191 21.57 -10.76 -11.75
CA LEU A 191 22.40 -9.61 -11.35
C LEU A 191 22.49 -9.49 -9.83
N VAL A 192 21.40 -9.77 -9.12
CA VAL A 192 21.38 -9.82 -7.64
C VAL A 192 22.32 -10.91 -7.14
N ALA A 193 22.23 -12.13 -7.68
CA ALA A 193 23.09 -13.26 -7.30
C ALA A 193 24.56 -12.97 -7.58
N GLN A 194 24.89 -12.38 -8.73
CA GLN A 194 26.24 -11.94 -9.05
C GLN A 194 26.76 -10.92 -8.02
N HIS A 195 25.96 -9.92 -7.69
CA HIS A 195 26.38 -8.90 -6.74
C HIS A 195 26.51 -9.46 -5.31
N LEU A 196 25.65 -10.39 -4.89
CA LEU A 196 25.80 -11.09 -3.62
C LEU A 196 27.11 -11.88 -3.57
N ALA A 197 27.50 -12.55 -4.67
CA ALA A 197 28.77 -13.26 -4.76
C ALA A 197 29.97 -12.31 -4.58
N GLU A 198 29.94 -11.13 -5.22
CA GLU A 198 30.96 -10.09 -5.05
C GLU A 198 31.06 -9.62 -3.59
N VAL A 199 29.92 -9.33 -2.96
CA VAL A 199 29.85 -8.89 -1.56
C VAL A 199 30.38 -9.95 -0.60
N LEU A 200 30.00 -11.22 -0.78
CA LEU A 200 30.40 -12.31 0.10
C LEU A 200 31.87 -12.68 -0.05
N ALA A 201 32.42 -12.55 -1.27
CA ALA A 201 33.85 -12.70 -1.50
C ALA A 201 34.66 -11.67 -0.69
N ASP A 202 34.22 -10.41 -0.68
CA ASP A 202 34.89 -9.33 0.07
C ASP A 202 34.73 -9.49 1.60
N GLU A 203 33.62 -10.07 2.06
CA GLU A 203 33.40 -10.40 3.48
C GLU A 203 34.06 -11.73 3.90
N ASN A 204 34.72 -12.45 2.99
CA ASN A 204 35.31 -13.77 3.21
C ASN A 204 34.31 -14.82 3.75
N VAL A 205 33.08 -14.79 3.25
CA VAL A 205 32.02 -15.76 3.58
C VAL A 205 31.88 -16.77 2.44
N ASN A 206 31.97 -18.06 2.77
CA ASN A 206 31.79 -19.11 1.77
C ASN A 206 30.29 -19.28 1.42
N ALA A 207 29.96 -19.29 0.13
CA ALA A 207 28.59 -19.38 -0.34
C ALA A 207 28.45 -20.21 -1.61
N GLU A 208 27.44 -21.07 -1.63
CA GLU A 208 27.12 -21.89 -2.81
C GLU A 208 26.35 -21.08 -3.86
N PRO A 209 26.66 -21.23 -5.17
CA PRO A 209 25.94 -20.53 -6.24
C PRO A 209 24.43 -20.81 -6.24
N ALA A 210 24.00 -22.01 -5.87
CA ALA A 210 22.59 -22.38 -5.77
C ALA A 210 21.89 -21.57 -4.65
N ALA A 211 22.53 -21.40 -3.50
CA ALA A 211 22.01 -20.62 -2.38
C ALA A 211 21.84 -19.13 -2.75
N LEU A 212 22.80 -18.55 -3.49
CA LEU A 212 22.71 -17.17 -3.96
C LEU A 212 21.54 -16.95 -4.92
N ASN A 213 21.26 -17.93 -5.78
CA ASN A 213 20.10 -17.88 -6.67
C ASN A 213 18.77 -17.94 -5.90
N LEU A 214 18.69 -18.73 -4.82
CA LEU A 214 17.52 -18.77 -3.95
C LEU A 214 17.29 -17.42 -3.25
N LEU A 215 18.34 -16.86 -2.65
CA LEU A 215 18.29 -15.53 -2.01
C LEU A 215 17.89 -14.43 -3.01
N ALA A 216 18.45 -14.46 -4.22
CA ALA A 216 18.14 -13.50 -5.27
C ALA A 216 16.68 -13.57 -5.74
N ARG A 217 16.11 -14.77 -5.83
CA ARG A 217 14.69 -14.97 -6.16
C ARG A 217 13.80 -14.49 -5.02
N ALA A 218 14.11 -14.88 -3.78
CA ALA A 218 13.37 -14.47 -2.59
C ALA A 218 13.34 -12.94 -2.40
N ALA A 219 14.41 -12.24 -2.81
CA ALA A 219 14.51 -10.80 -2.73
C ALA A 219 13.62 -10.03 -3.73
N ALA A 220 12.98 -10.69 -4.70
CA ALA A 220 12.06 -10.08 -5.68
C ALA A 220 12.60 -8.79 -6.35
N GLY A 221 13.91 -8.74 -6.62
CA GLY A 221 14.58 -7.61 -7.26
C GLY A 221 14.94 -6.43 -6.36
N SER A 222 14.77 -6.56 -5.04
CA SER A 222 15.20 -5.60 -4.01
C SER A 222 16.59 -5.95 -3.48
N MET A 223 17.58 -5.07 -3.68
CA MET A 223 18.93 -5.33 -3.15
C MET A 223 18.98 -5.27 -1.63
N ARG A 224 18.18 -4.39 -1.04
CA ARG A 224 18.10 -4.25 0.42
C ARG A 224 17.63 -5.54 1.06
N ASP A 225 16.60 -6.17 0.48
CA ASP A 225 16.05 -7.41 1.01
C ASP A 225 17.01 -8.57 0.72
N ALA A 226 17.66 -8.60 -0.45
CA ALA A 226 18.71 -9.58 -0.76
C ALA A 226 19.84 -9.58 0.27
N LEU A 227 20.41 -8.41 0.61
CA LEU A 227 21.45 -8.29 1.63
C LEU A 227 20.94 -8.64 3.03
N SER A 228 19.69 -8.28 3.36
CA SER A 228 19.09 -8.60 4.66
C SER A 228 18.81 -10.09 4.83
N LEU A 229 18.40 -10.78 3.76
CA LEU A 229 18.26 -12.24 3.73
C LEU A 229 19.62 -12.93 3.78
N THR A 230 20.64 -12.34 3.16
CA THR A 230 22.02 -12.84 3.22
C THR A 230 22.58 -12.75 4.65
N ASP A 231 22.37 -11.63 5.35
CA ASP A 231 22.71 -11.48 6.78
C ASP A 231 22.05 -12.59 7.63
N GLN A 232 20.77 -12.87 7.36
CA GLN A 232 20.04 -13.95 8.04
C GLN A 232 20.62 -15.33 7.70
N ALA A 233 20.96 -15.57 6.44
CA ALA A 233 21.56 -16.84 5.99
C ALA A 233 22.92 -17.08 6.65
N ILE A 234 23.75 -16.04 6.80
CA ILE A 234 25.03 -16.11 7.50
C ILE A 234 24.83 -16.49 8.97
N ALA A 235 23.86 -15.82 9.63
CA ALA A 235 23.55 -16.10 11.03
C ALA A 235 22.98 -17.51 11.24
N TYR A 236 22.15 -17.99 10.31
CA TYR A 236 21.56 -19.32 10.35
C TYR A 236 22.58 -20.43 10.06
N GLY A 237 23.42 -20.26 9.04
CA GLY A 237 24.42 -21.23 8.60
C GLY A 237 25.75 -21.19 9.35
N GLY A 238 25.85 -20.43 10.45
CA GLY A 238 27.06 -20.38 11.28
C GLY A 238 28.30 -19.83 10.57
N GLY A 239 28.12 -18.96 9.57
CA GLY A 239 29.22 -18.37 8.79
C GLY A 239 29.44 -18.97 7.39
N ALA A 240 28.69 -19.99 6.99
CA ALA A 240 28.65 -20.49 5.62
C ALA A 240 27.22 -20.44 5.07
N ILE A 241 27.08 -20.18 3.75
CA ILE A 241 25.79 -20.10 3.06
C ILE A 241 25.65 -21.31 2.13
N GLU A 242 24.97 -22.34 2.63
CA GLU A 242 24.67 -23.58 1.90
C GLU A 242 23.23 -23.55 1.38
N ALA A 243 22.97 -24.18 0.22
CA ALA A 243 21.64 -24.18 -0.41
C ALA A 243 20.57 -24.78 0.51
N ALA A 244 20.85 -25.93 1.12
CA ALA A 244 19.92 -26.60 2.04
C ALA A 244 19.59 -25.74 3.28
N GLY A 245 20.58 -25.01 3.81
CA GLY A 245 20.38 -24.10 4.94
C GLY A 245 19.52 -22.89 4.56
N VAL A 246 19.74 -22.32 3.37
CA VAL A 246 18.92 -21.21 2.85
C VAL A 246 17.49 -21.66 2.55
N GLU A 247 17.29 -22.86 2.00
CA GLU A 247 15.96 -23.43 1.77
C GLU A 247 15.17 -23.56 3.09
N ALA A 248 15.81 -24.13 4.12
CA ALA A 248 15.23 -24.26 5.44
C ALA A 248 14.90 -22.90 6.07
N MET A 249 15.79 -21.91 5.91
CA MET A 249 15.59 -20.54 6.41
C MET A 249 14.42 -19.83 5.72
N LEU A 250 14.36 -19.89 4.38
CA LEU A 250 13.31 -19.26 3.61
C LEU A 250 11.96 -19.99 3.75
N GLY A 251 11.97 -21.19 4.36
CA GLY A 251 10.81 -22.07 4.39
C GLY A 251 10.38 -22.49 2.97
N THR A 252 11.24 -22.36 1.97
CA THR A 252 10.97 -22.85 0.62
C THR A 252 11.19 -24.35 0.64
N VAL A 253 10.11 -25.13 0.65
CA VAL A 253 10.24 -26.58 0.47
C VAL A 253 10.78 -26.84 -0.93
N ARG A 254 11.62 -27.88 -1.05
CA ARG A 254 12.07 -28.45 -2.32
C ARG A 254 10.90 -28.53 -3.29
N ARG A 255 11.08 -28.03 -4.52
CA ARG A 255 10.06 -28.06 -5.59
C ARG A 255 9.43 -29.44 -5.82
N ASP A 256 10.06 -30.51 -5.34
CA ASP A 256 9.55 -31.88 -5.28
C ASP A 256 8.06 -31.96 -4.90
N TYR A 257 7.59 -31.27 -3.85
CA TYR A 257 6.16 -31.35 -3.46
C TYR A 257 5.22 -30.75 -4.52
N LEU A 258 5.64 -29.73 -5.27
CA LEU A 258 4.82 -29.12 -6.31
C LEU A 258 4.62 -30.11 -7.45
N PHE A 259 5.69 -30.84 -7.79
CA PHE A 259 5.61 -31.90 -8.77
C PHE A 259 4.82 -33.10 -8.25
N ASP A 260 4.89 -33.43 -6.95
CA ASP A 260 4.07 -34.48 -6.34
C ASP A 260 2.58 -34.11 -6.37
N LEU A 261 2.25 -32.85 -6.10
CA LEU A 261 0.90 -32.29 -6.28
C LEU A 261 0.47 -32.33 -7.75
N LEU A 262 1.35 -31.98 -8.68
CA LEU A 262 1.06 -32.03 -10.12
C LEU A 262 0.81 -33.47 -10.60
N ASP A 263 1.62 -34.43 -10.15
CA ASP A 263 1.47 -35.85 -10.48
C ASP A 263 0.16 -36.40 -9.91
N ALA A 264 -0.20 -36.04 -8.66
CA ALA A 264 -1.48 -36.42 -8.06
C ALA A 264 -2.69 -35.78 -8.80
N LEU A 265 -2.56 -34.53 -9.26
CA LEU A 265 -3.57 -33.87 -10.11
C LEU A 265 -3.72 -34.57 -11.46
N ALA A 266 -2.61 -34.97 -12.09
CA ALA A 266 -2.63 -35.69 -13.36
C ALA A 266 -3.24 -37.10 -13.21
N ALA A 267 -2.96 -37.78 -12.09
CA ALA A 267 -3.53 -39.08 -11.76
C ALA A 267 -4.99 -39.02 -11.25
N ASN A 268 -5.56 -37.83 -11.04
CA ASN A 268 -6.85 -37.63 -10.35
C ASN A 268 -6.92 -38.30 -8.96
N ASP A 269 -5.81 -38.27 -8.23
CA ASP A 269 -5.67 -38.87 -6.90
C ASP A 269 -5.96 -37.84 -5.80
N ALA A 270 -7.18 -37.88 -5.27
CA ALA A 270 -7.61 -37.00 -4.18
C ALA A 270 -6.89 -37.30 -2.86
N ASP A 271 -6.62 -38.58 -2.57
CA ASP A 271 -6.00 -38.98 -1.32
C ASP A 271 -4.52 -38.55 -1.30
N GLY A 272 -3.82 -38.74 -2.43
CA GLY A 272 -2.47 -38.23 -2.63
C GLY A 272 -2.36 -36.71 -2.46
N LEU A 273 -3.30 -35.93 -3.01
CA LEU A 273 -3.32 -34.47 -2.84
C LEU A 273 -3.53 -34.05 -1.39
N MET A 274 -4.45 -34.70 -0.67
CA MET A 274 -4.70 -34.36 0.74
C MET A 274 -3.52 -34.75 1.63
N GLN A 275 -2.82 -35.86 1.33
CA GLN A 275 -1.59 -36.21 2.04
C GLN A 275 -0.48 -35.18 1.83
N GLN A 276 -0.29 -34.70 0.59
CA GLN A 276 0.68 -33.64 0.29
C GLN A 276 0.32 -32.31 0.97
N ALA A 277 -0.96 -31.93 0.97
CA ALA A 277 -1.44 -30.75 1.69
C ALA A 277 -1.19 -30.85 3.21
N GLN A 278 -1.37 -32.04 3.79
CA GLN A 278 -1.10 -32.27 5.20
C GLN A 278 0.41 -32.19 5.52
N GLN A 279 1.27 -32.77 4.68
CA GLN A 279 2.72 -32.66 4.85
C GLN A 279 3.20 -31.21 4.76
N LEU A 280 2.62 -30.42 3.86
CA LEU A 280 2.89 -28.98 3.78
C LEU A 280 2.46 -28.23 5.04
N ALA A 281 1.29 -28.56 5.60
CA ALA A 281 0.80 -27.97 6.84
C ALA A 281 1.73 -28.29 8.02
N GLU A 282 2.16 -29.55 8.14
CA GLU A 282 3.10 -30.01 9.18
C GLU A 282 4.49 -29.36 9.04
N GLY A 283 4.90 -29.05 7.80
CA GLY A 283 6.12 -28.30 7.50
C GLY A 283 6.07 -26.80 7.80
N GLY A 284 4.91 -26.25 8.20
CA GLY A 284 4.77 -24.83 8.52
C GLY A 284 4.84 -23.88 7.31
N MET A 285 4.50 -24.39 6.13
CA MET A 285 4.57 -23.64 4.86
C MET A 285 3.48 -22.59 4.72
N ALA A 286 3.82 -21.47 4.08
CA ALA A 286 2.84 -20.47 3.67
C ALA A 286 2.07 -20.95 2.43
N PHE A 287 0.77 -21.20 2.57
CA PHE A 287 -0.07 -21.70 1.48
C PHE A 287 -0.21 -20.70 0.32
N ASP A 288 -0.08 -19.40 0.57
CA ASP A 288 -0.02 -18.38 -0.49
C ASP A 288 1.19 -18.59 -1.41
N ALA A 289 2.36 -18.88 -0.83
CA ALA A 289 3.58 -19.16 -1.58
C ALA A 289 3.44 -20.48 -2.36
N ALA A 290 2.88 -21.53 -1.73
CA ALA A 290 2.63 -22.80 -2.41
C ALA A 290 1.70 -22.65 -3.63
N LEU A 291 0.62 -21.86 -3.52
CA LEU A 291 -0.27 -21.54 -4.64
C LEU A 291 0.42 -20.67 -5.69
N GLN A 292 1.24 -19.70 -5.29
CA GLN A 292 2.02 -18.89 -6.23
C GLN A 292 2.98 -19.75 -7.07
N ASP A 293 3.67 -20.69 -6.43
CA ASP A 293 4.62 -21.56 -7.10
C ASP A 293 3.90 -22.58 -8.00
N MET A 294 2.77 -23.12 -7.55
CA MET A 294 1.90 -23.96 -8.38
C MET A 294 1.42 -23.20 -9.63
N GLY A 295 1.00 -21.94 -9.49
CA GLY A 295 0.63 -21.10 -10.63
C GLY A 295 1.78 -20.85 -11.61
N SER A 296 2.99 -20.69 -11.10
CA SER A 296 4.20 -20.55 -11.92
C SER A 296 4.55 -21.85 -12.66
N LEU A 297 4.37 -23.01 -12.00
CA LEU A 297 4.57 -24.34 -12.61
C LEU A 297 3.55 -24.60 -13.72
N LEU A 298 2.27 -24.33 -13.47
CA LEU A 298 1.20 -24.45 -14.47
C LEU A 298 1.39 -23.50 -15.65
N THR A 299 1.98 -22.32 -15.42
CA THR A 299 2.34 -21.39 -16.51
C THR A 299 3.42 -21.98 -17.41
N GLN A 300 4.46 -22.59 -16.84
CA GLN A 300 5.51 -23.27 -17.60
C GLN A 300 4.93 -24.44 -18.41
N LEU A 301 4.07 -25.25 -17.77
CA LEU A 301 3.37 -26.36 -18.43
C LEU A 301 2.49 -25.87 -19.59
N ALA A 302 1.73 -24.78 -19.40
CA ALA A 302 0.91 -24.18 -20.44
C ALA A 302 1.75 -23.68 -21.63
N LEU A 303 2.91 -23.05 -21.36
CA LEU A 303 3.82 -22.63 -22.41
C LEU A 303 4.37 -23.83 -23.20
N MET A 304 4.69 -24.94 -22.53
CA MET A 304 5.12 -26.18 -23.19
C MET A 304 4.05 -26.75 -24.12
N LEU A 305 2.79 -26.76 -23.67
CA LEU A 305 1.68 -27.30 -24.45
C LEU A 305 1.29 -26.42 -25.65
N HIS A 306 1.36 -25.09 -25.51
CA HIS A 306 0.90 -24.15 -26.54
C HIS A 306 2.00 -23.58 -27.44
N ALA A 307 3.23 -23.48 -26.95
CA ALA A 307 4.35 -22.86 -27.65
C ALA A 307 5.65 -23.67 -27.44
N PRO A 308 5.72 -24.92 -27.90
CA PRO A 308 6.88 -25.79 -27.70
C PRO A 308 8.18 -25.23 -28.33
N ASP A 309 8.08 -24.37 -29.35
CA ASP A 309 9.24 -23.81 -30.04
C ASP A 309 9.86 -22.60 -29.32
N SER A 310 9.14 -21.92 -28.42
CA SER A 310 9.70 -20.79 -27.65
C SER A 310 10.61 -21.25 -26.50
N ILE A 311 10.40 -22.47 -25.98
CA ILE A 311 11.12 -23.03 -24.83
C ILE A 311 12.44 -23.71 -25.22
N LYS A 312 12.57 -24.17 -26.47
CA LYS A 312 13.79 -24.81 -27.00
C LYS A 312 15.02 -23.88 -27.05
N SER A 313 14.87 -22.59 -26.75
CA SER A 313 15.94 -21.60 -26.88
C SER A 313 16.83 -21.42 -25.64
N GLY A 314 16.61 -22.15 -24.54
CA GLY A 314 17.29 -21.85 -23.27
C GLY A 314 17.79 -22.99 -22.37
N ALA A 315 17.48 -24.27 -22.63
CA ALA A 315 17.85 -25.36 -21.72
C ALA A 315 18.92 -26.28 -22.32
N LEU A 316 20.18 -26.05 -21.93
CA LEU A 316 21.23 -27.06 -21.95
C LEU A 316 21.08 -27.87 -20.65
N GLU A 317 21.04 -29.20 -20.80
CA GLU A 317 20.81 -30.26 -19.79
C GLU A 317 19.33 -30.53 -19.44
N ALA A 318 18.89 -31.77 -19.74
CA ALA A 318 17.59 -32.28 -19.32
C ALA A 318 17.64 -32.54 -17.81
N SER A 319 17.04 -31.65 -17.03
CA SER A 319 16.93 -31.82 -15.58
C SER A 319 15.84 -32.85 -15.23
N PHE A 320 15.91 -33.43 -14.03
CA PHE A 320 14.84 -34.30 -13.50
C PHE A 320 13.48 -33.57 -13.45
N GLU A 321 13.49 -32.25 -13.25
CA GLU A 321 12.30 -31.40 -13.31
C GLU A 321 11.69 -31.36 -14.73
N ASP A 322 12.53 -31.34 -15.78
CA ASP A 322 12.07 -31.34 -17.18
C ASP A 322 11.39 -32.66 -17.56
N GLU A 323 11.89 -33.79 -17.06
CA GLU A 323 11.27 -35.10 -17.30
C GLU A 323 9.86 -35.18 -16.67
N ARG A 324 9.71 -34.76 -15.41
CA ARG A 324 8.40 -34.72 -14.73
C ARG A 324 7.43 -33.75 -15.42
N MET A 325 7.93 -32.59 -15.86
CA MET A 325 7.13 -31.62 -16.59
C MET A 325 6.65 -32.18 -17.94
N GLN A 326 7.49 -32.92 -18.67
CA GLN A 326 7.10 -33.61 -19.90
C GLN A 326 6.08 -34.72 -19.64
N MET A 327 6.22 -35.48 -18.55
CA MET A 327 5.22 -36.48 -18.16
C MET A 327 3.87 -35.83 -17.88
N ALA A 328 3.84 -34.74 -17.10
CA ALA A 328 2.60 -34.00 -16.83
C ALA A 328 1.97 -33.45 -18.11
N ALA A 329 2.78 -32.93 -19.05
CA ALA A 329 2.31 -32.45 -20.35
C ALA A 329 1.69 -33.56 -21.23
N SER A 330 2.11 -34.81 -21.04
CA SER A 330 1.53 -35.96 -21.75
C SER A 330 0.18 -36.43 -21.18
N GLN A 331 -0.08 -36.14 -19.89
CA GLN A 331 -1.29 -36.59 -19.18
C GLN A 331 -2.36 -35.50 -19.10
N LEU A 332 -1.96 -34.23 -19.05
CA LEU A 332 -2.85 -33.08 -18.95
C LEU A 332 -3.00 -32.39 -20.31
N ASN A 333 -4.23 -32.06 -20.70
CA ASN A 333 -4.47 -31.26 -21.89
C ASN A 333 -4.36 -29.75 -21.59
N ALA A 334 -4.19 -28.96 -22.64
CA ALA A 334 -4.07 -27.50 -22.57
C ALA A 334 -5.24 -26.83 -21.83
N GLU A 335 -6.46 -27.27 -22.08
CA GLU A 335 -7.68 -26.71 -21.45
C GLU A 335 -7.70 -26.96 -19.93
N THR A 336 -7.32 -28.16 -19.49
CA THR A 336 -7.24 -28.50 -18.06
C THR A 336 -6.18 -27.69 -17.36
N VAL A 337 -5.01 -27.49 -17.98
CA VAL A 337 -3.93 -26.68 -17.40
C VAL A 337 -4.37 -25.23 -17.24
N GLN A 338 -5.08 -24.65 -18.23
CA GLN A 338 -5.65 -23.30 -18.11
C GLN A 338 -6.70 -23.21 -17.00
N LEU A 339 -7.56 -24.22 -16.88
CA LEU A 339 -8.55 -24.29 -15.81
C LEU A 339 -7.89 -24.36 -14.42
N TYR A 340 -6.90 -25.24 -14.24
CA TYR A 340 -6.14 -25.36 -13.00
C TYR A 340 -5.45 -24.05 -12.64
N TYR A 341 -4.83 -23.39 -13.63
CA TYR A 341 -4.20 -22.09 -13.44
C TYR A 341 -5.22 -21.04 -12.94
N GLN A 342 -6.41 -20.98 -13.56
CA GLN A 342 -7.47 -20.07 -13.12
C GLN A 342 -7.97 -20.39 -11.70
N ILE A 343 -8.08 -21.67 -11.34
CA ILE A 343 -8.48 -22.12 -10.01
C ILE A 343 -7.42 -21.73 -8.97
N VAL A 344 -6.12 -21.87 -9.28
CA VAL A 344 -5.02 -21.41 -8.41
C VAL A 344 -5.11 -19.91 -8.17
N LEU A 345 -5.29 -19.09 -9.23
CA LEU A 345 -5.38 -17.64 -9.08
C LEU A 345 -6.56 -17.22 -8.21
N ASN A 346 -7.73 -17.83 -8.42
CA ASN A 346 -8.92 -17.57 -7.60
C ASN A 346 -8.72 -18.05 -6.17
N GLY A 347 -8.17 -19.26 -5.99
CA GLY A 347 -7.87 -19.82 -4.67
C GLY A 347 -6.90 -18.96 -3.88
N ARG A 348 -5.87 -18.40 -4.53
CA ARG A 348 -4.91 -17.49 -3.90
C ARG A 348 -5.54 -16.16 -3.50
N ARG A 349 -6.35 -15.56 -4.38
CA ARG A 349 -7.11 -14.34 -4.07
C ARG A 349 -8.08 -14.55 -2.91
N ASP A 350 -8.72 -15.72 -2.87
CA ASP A 350 -9.78 -16.04 -1.92
C ASP A 350 -9.22 -16.66 -0.61
N LEU A 351 -7.92 -17.01 -0.56
CA LEU A 351 -7.25 -17.64 0.58
C LEU A 351 -7.42 -16.86 1.90
N PRO A 352 -7.27 -15.52 1.94
CA PRO A 352 -7.47 -14.75 3.17
C PRO A 352 -8.92 -14.75 3.70
N TYR A 353 -9.89 -15.17 2.88
CA TYR A 353 -11.31 -15.23 3.25
C TYR A 353 -11.76 -16.64 3.64
N ALA A 354 -10.88 -17.65 3.52
CA ALA A 354 -11.17 -19.00 3.96
C ALA A 354 -11.24 -19.09 5.50
N PRO A 355 -11.94 -20.09 6.06
CA PRO A 355 -12.01 -20.30 7.51
C PRO A 355 -10.63 -20.42 8.17
N ASP A 356 -9.70 -21.05 7.47
CA ASP A 356 -8.29 -21.17 7.77
C ASP A 356 -7.52 -21.42 6.46
N GLU A 357 -6.21 -21.14 6.45
CA GLU A 357 -5.40 -21.25 5.22
C GLU A 357 -5.31 -22.69 4.69
N VAL A 358 -5.28 -23.69 5.59
CA VAL A 358 -5.21 -25.11 5.21
C VAL A 358 -6.49 -25.50 4.48
N SER A 359 -7.65 -25.17 5.03
CA SER A 359 -8.96 -25.39 4.39
C SER A 359 -9.06 -24.67 3.05
N GLY A 360 -8.59 -23.42 2.96
CA GLY A 360 -8.56 -22.66 1.71
C GLY A 360 -7.71 -23.33 0.62
N PHE A 361 -6.54 -23.83 1.01
CA PHE A 361 -5.65 -24.57 0.13
C PHE A 361 -6.26 -25.91 -0.33
N CYS A 362 -6.74 -26.74 0.61
CA CYS A 362 -7.38 -28.02 0.32
C CYS A 362 -8.60 -27.85 -0.61
N MET A 363 -9.45 -26.85 -0.36
CA MET A 363 -10.59 -26.57 -1.22
C MET A 363 -10.18 -26.12 -2.63
N THR A 364 -9.05 -25.42 -2.76
CA THR A 364 -8.50 -25.04 -4.07
C THR A 364 -8.05 -26.28 -4.85
N LEU A 365 -7.35 -27.22 -4.21
CA LEU A 365 -6.94 -28.49 -4.82
C LEU A 365 -8.14 -29.36 -5.21
N LEU A 366 -9.12 -29.51 -4.31
CA LEU A 366 -10.32 -30.29 -4.58
C LEU A 366 -11.16 -29.71 -5.74
N ARG A 367 -11.19 -28.38 -5.89
CA ARG A 367 -11.84 -27.74 -7.04
C ARG A 367 -11.15 -28.10 -8.35
N MET A 368 -9.82 -28.20 -8.38
CA MET A 368 -9.11 -28.64 -9.59
C MET A 368 -9.57 -30.04 -10.00
N LEU A 369 -9.63 -30.99 -9.07
CA LEU A 369 -10.15 -32.33 -9.36
C LEU A 369 -11.63 -32.34 -9.76
N ALA A 370 -12.47 -31.56 -9.07
CA ALA A 370 -13.92 -31.58 -9.31
C ALA A 370 -14.30 -31.00 -10.68
N PHE A 371 -13.55 -30.00 -11.16
CA PHE A 371 -13.83 -29.31 -12.42
C PHE A 371 -12.96 -29.81 -13.59
N ALA A 372 -12.07 -30.79 -13.37
CA ALA A 372 -11.27 -31.39 -14.42
C ALA A 372 -12.17 -32.04 -15.49
N PRO A 373 -11.99 -31.72 -16.79
CA PRO A 373 -12.77 -32.29 -17.87
C PRO A 373 -12.54 -33.81 -17.94
N GLY A 374 -13.61 -34.60 -17.77
CA GLY A 374 -13.54 -36.06 -17.69
C GLY A 374 -13.89 -36.66 -16.31
N ALA A 375 -13.97 -35.84 -15.25
CA ALA A 375 -14.35 -36.29 -13.90
C ALA A 375 -15.83 -36.77 -13.78
N GLY A 376 -16.64 -36.54 -14.83
CA GLY A 376 -18.08 -36.82 -14.87
C GLY A 376 -18.49 -38.31 -14.93
N ASN A 377 -17.57 -39.27 -14.87
CA ASN A 377 -17.91 -40.71 -14.89
C ASN A 377 -17.81 -41.43 -13.55
N ARG A 378 -17.63 -40.72 -12.44
CA ARG A 378 -17.86 -41.28 -11.11
C ARG A 378 -19.36 -41.18 -10.80
N THR A 379 -20.12 -42.19 -11.21
CA THR A 379 -21.45 -42.44 -10.63
C THR A 379 -21.31 -42.43 -9.11
N PRO A 380 -22.13 -41.65 -8.38
CA PRO A 380 -22.18 -41.76 -6.93
C PRO A 380 -22.52 -43.21 -6.60
N GLN A 381 -21.62 -43.87 -5.88
CA GLN A 381 -21.84 -45.19 -5.30
C GLN A 381 -23.20 -45.14 -4.59
N GLU A 382 -24.16 -45.94 -5.07
CA GLU A 382 -25.52 -46.01 -4.55
C GLU A 382 -25.49 -46.14 -3.03
N ARG A 383 -25.92 -45.08 -2.33
CA ARG A 383 -26.40 -45.21 -0.97
C ARG A 383 -27.63 -46.12 -1.03
N PRO A 384 -27.70 -47.24 -0.30
CA PRO A 384 -28.89 -48.08 -0.31
C PRO A 384 -30.06 -47.28 0.26
N ALA A 385 -31.01 -46.93 -0.60
CA ALA A 385 -32.24 -46.26 -0.19
C ALA A 385 -33.13 -47.26 0.58
N PRO A 386 -33.78 -46.85 1.68
CA PRO A 386 -34.71 -47.72 2.38
C PRO A 386 -35.95 -47.98 1.52
N ALA A 387 -36.29 -49.25 1.37
CA ALA A 387 -37.43 -49.73 0.60
C ALA A 387 -38.73 -49.03 1.04
N ARG A 388 -39.34 -48.24 0.14
CA ARG A 388 -40.72 -47.79 0.27
C ARG A 388 -41.60 -48.59 -0.68
N VAL A 389 -42.58 -49.24 -0.05
CA VAL A 389 -43.63 -50.06 -0.65
C VAL A 389 -44.44 -49.24 -1.65
N ALA A 390 -44.66 -49.83 -2.82
CA ALA A 390 -45.47 -49.29 -3.89
C ALA A 390 -46.96 -49.36 -3.58
N THR A 391 -47.69 -48.27 -3.86
CA THR A 391 -49.08 -48.33 -4.34
C THR A 391 -49.30 -47.24 -5.38
N ALA A 392 -49.84 -47.67 -6.52
CA ALA A 392 -50.09 -46.90 -7.73
C ALA A 392 -51.27 -45.92 -7.61
N SER A 393 -51.24 -44.82 -8.38
CA SER A 393 -52.22 -44.62 -9.46
C SER A 393 -51.83 -43.44 -10.38
N ARG A 394 -52.26 -43.63 -11.63
CA ARG A 394 -52.05 -42.92 -12.90
C ARG A 394 -52.75 -41.55 -12.96
N VAL A 395 -52.23 -40.62 -13.78
CA VAL A 395 -52.88 -40.02 -14.97
C VAL A 395 -51.89 -39.04 -15.65
N GLU A 396 -51.69 -39.28 -16.94
CA GLU A 396 -50.99 -38.47 -17.95
C GLU A 396 -52.02 -37.55 -18.64
N PRO A 397 -51.61 -36.43 -19.26
CA PRO A 397 -51.49 -36.51 -20.71
C PRO A 397 -50.33 -35.70 -21.32
N ALA A 398 -49.94 -36.15 -22.51
CA ALA A 398 -48.86 -35.66 -23.38
C ALA A 398 -49.40 -34.67 -24.47
N PRO A 399 -48.64 -34.31 -25.53
CA PRO A 399 -48.32 -32.91 -25.90
C PRO A 399 -48.88 -32.51 -27.29
N ARG A 400 -48.62 -31.27 -27.75
CA ARG A 400 -48.89 -30.88 -29.16
C ARG A 400 -47.73 -30.10 -29.80
N ALA A 401 -47.24 -30.65 -30.91
CA ALA A 401 -46.31 -30.15 -31.92
C ALA A 401 -46.77 -28.84 -32.59
N ALA A 402 -46.01 -28.06 -33.36
CA ALA A 402 -45.08 -28.33 -34.49
C ALA A 402 -44.21 -27.07 -34.74
N MET A 403 -42.94 -27.08 -35.15
CA MET A 403 -42.22 -27.59 -36.34
C MET A 403 -42.46 -26.82 -37.66
N LEU A 404 -41.37 -26.24 -38.22
CA LEU A 404 -40.89 -26.18 -39.63
C LEU A 404 -39.88 -24.99 -39.77
N ALA A 405 -38.57 -25.20 -39.91
CA ALA A 405 -37.76 -25.53 -41.12
C ALA A 405 -37.59 -24.32 -42.08
N ALA A 406 -36.49 -24.02 -42.80
CA ALA A 406 -35.08 -24.43 -42.94
C ALA A 406 -34.33 -23.32 -43.76
N ALA A 407 -33.00 -23.39 -43.85
CA ALA A 407 -32.00 -22.41 -44.36
C ALA A 407 -31.98 -22.19 -45.92
N PRO A 408 -30.93 -21.65 -46.65
CA PRO A 408 -29.61 -21.04 -46.30
C PRO A 408 -29.10 -19.86 -47.23
N VAL A 409 -27.79 -19.52 -47.07
CA VAL A 409 -26.77 -19.01 -48.05
C VAL A 409 -26.40 -17.50 -48.13
N ALA A 410 -25.10 -17.24 -47.91
CA ALA A 410 -24.16 -16.42 -48.72
C ALA A 410 -23.48 -15.22 -48.02
N ALA A 411 -22.14 -15.23 -48.08
CA ALA A 411 -21.19 -14.27 -47.52
C ALA A 411 -20.79 -13.18 -48.55
N PRO A 412 -19.65 -12.47 -48.36
CA PRO A 412 -19.43 -11.21 -47.65
C PRO A 412 -19.17 -10.05 -48.65
N VAL A 413 -18.88 -8.81 -48.20
CA VAL A 413 -17.93 -7.84 -48.84
C VAL A 413 -17.92 -6.44 -48.17
N ALA A 414 -16.69 -5.94 -48.02
CA ALA A 414 -16.16 -4.56 -48.01
C ALA A 414 -16.35 -3.59 -46.83
N VAL A 415 -15.19 -3.21 -46.31
CA VAL A 415 -14.80 -1.95 -45.65
C VAL A 415 -14.89 -0.76 -46.63
N PRO A 416 -15.14 0.46 -46.15
CA PRO A 416 -14.40 1.61 -46.68
C PRO A 416 -13.76 2.49 -45.60
N ALA A 417 -12.69 3.16 -46.02
CA ALA A 417 -11.78 3.98 -45.24
C ALA A 417 -12.09 5.50 -45.31
N ALA A 418 -11.55 6.22 -44.30
CA ALA A 418 -11.01 7.59 -44.32
C ALA A 418 -11.93 8.84 -44.38
N SER A 419 -11.96 9.56 -43.23
CA SER A 419 -11.78 11.02 -42.97
C SER A 419 -12.65 12.09 -43.70
N PRO A 420 -12.82 13.34 -43.18
CA PRO A 420 -12.05 14.04 -42.13
C PRO A 420 -12.87 14.80 -41.04
N ALA A 421 -12.12 15.36 -40.07
CA ALA A 421 -12.56 16.16 -38.93
C ALA A 421 -13.26 17.50 -39.27
N PRO A 422 -14.10 18.05 -38.37
CA PRO A 422 -14.43 19.47 -38.36
C PRO A 422 -13.64 20.22 -37.28
N VAL A 423 -13.04 21.33 -37.73
CA VAL A 423 -12.52 22.43 -36.92
C VAL A 423 -13.71 23.18 -36.30
N ILE A 424 -13.71 23.38 -34.98
CA ILE A 424 -14.62 24.34 -34.35
C ILE A 424 -13.78 25.45 -33.71
N ALA A 425 -14.08 26.65 -34.17
CA ALA A 425 -13.47 27.92 -33.83
C ALA A 425 -13.81 28.36 -32.40
N ALA A 426 -12.86 29.05 -31.78
CA ALA A 426 -13.10 29.90 -30.62
C ALA A 426 -13.91 31.14 -31.04
N PRO A 427 -14.76 31.66 -30.14
CA PRO A 427 -15.03 33.08 -30.08
C PRO A 427 -14.44 33.68 -28.80
N ASP A 428 -13.76 34.78 -29.04
CA ASP A 428 -13.18 35.75 -28.12
C ASP A 428 -14.26 36.81 -27.80
N VAL A 429 -14.58 37.07 -26.52
CA VAL A 429 -15.15 38.37 -26.08
C VAL A 429 -14.79 38.67 -24.62
N ALA A 430 -13.85 39.60 -24.48
CA ALA A 430 -13.73 40.72 -23.54
C ALA A 430 -14.56 40.79 -22.22
N SER A 431 -13.82 41.12 -21.16
CA SER A 431 -14.22 41.57 -19.81
C SER A 431 -15.23 42.73 -19.77
N PRO A 432 -15.86 42.98 -18.59
CA PRO A 432 -15.30 44.04 -17.73
C PRO A 432 -15.39 43.77 -16.21
N VAL A 433 -14.49 44.47 -15.50
CA VAL A 433 -14.38 44.61 -14.04
C VAL A 433 -15.63 45.27 -13.46
N ALA A 434 -16.18 44.72 -12.36
CA ALA A 434 -17.04 45.46 -11.43
C ALA A 434 -16.95 44.91 -9.99
N ALA A 435 -16.39 45.77 -9.13
CA ALA A 435 -16.61 46.00 -7.70
C ALA A 435 -17.22 44.92 -6.79
N LEU A 436 -16.50 44.67 -5.68
CA LEU A 436 -16.97 44.06 -4.44
C LEU A 436 -18.21 44.77 -3.86
N PRO A 437 -19.12 43.99 -3.26
CA PRO A 437 -19.81 44.39 -2.03
C PRO A 437 -19.41 43.47 -0.87
N SER A 438 -18.93 44.10 0.19
CA SER A 438 -18.80 43.55 1.55
C SER A 438 -20.17 43.26 2.18
N ALA A 439 -20.34 42.11 2.82
CA ALA A 439 -21.16 41.83 4.02
C ALA A 439 -21.21 40.31 4.27
N PRO A 440 -21.70 39.81 5.43
CA PRO A 440 -21.28 40.06 6.81
C PRO A 440 -20.98 38.74 7.55
N GLU A 441 -20.28 38.78 8.68
CA GLU A 441 -20.29 37.68 9.66
C GLU A 441 -21.71 37.49 10.22
N PRO A 442 -22.25 36.26 10.28
CA PRO A 442 -23.35 35.94 11.16
C PRO A 442 -22.81 35.25 12.42
N ALA A 443 -22.68 36.03 13.48
CA ALA A 443 -22.92 35.51 14.83
C ALA A 443 -24.40 35.14 14.93
N LEU A 444 -24.71 33.86 15.13
CA LEU A 444 -26.07 33.43 15.49
C LEU A 444 -26.02 32.68 16.82
N ILE A 445 -26.37 33.46 17.84
CA ILE A 445 -26.86 33.05 19.14
C ILE A 445 -28.17 32.29 18.91
N ALA A 446 -28.25 31.03 19.33
CA ALA A 446 -29.50 30.30 19.45
C ALA A 446 -29.69 29.93 20.92
N SER A 447 -30.51 30.71 21.62
CA SER A 447 -30.98 30.44 22.97
C SER A 447 -32.44 30.04 22.92
N GLU A 448 -32.76 28.83 23.39
CA GLU A 448 -34.12 28.42 23.73
C GLU A 448 -34.18 27.79 25.13
N PRO A 449 -35.34 27.87 25.82
CA PRO A 449 -35.41 28.09 27.25
C PRO A 449 -35.38 26.80 28.08
N THR A 450 -34.53 26.83 29.11
CA THR A 450 -34.38 25.81 30.16
C THR A 450 -35.50 25.85 31.21
N PRO A 451 -35.86 24.70 31.78
CA PRO A 451 -36.15 24.57 33.20
C PRO A 451 -34.92 23.98 33.92
N HIS A 452 -34.27 24.82 34.74
CA HIS A 452 -33.25 24.50 35.75
C HIS A 452 -31.88 23.93 35.33
N ALA A 453 -31.13 24.68 34.51
CA ALA A 453 -29.66 24.82 34.63
C ALA A 453 -29.25 26.17 34.01
N ALA A 454 -28.52 27.01 34.74
CA ALA A 454 -28.16 28.36 34.25
C ALA A 454 -26.94 28.37 33.32
N TRP A 455 -26.15 27.29 33.32
CA TRP A 455 -24.97 27.16 32.46
C TRP A 455 -25.33 26.50 31.13
N ASP A 456 -24.98 27.20 30.04
CA ASP A 456 -24.79 26.57 28.74
C ASP A 456 -23.50 25.74 28.79
N TRP A 457 -23.65 24.45 29.06
CA TRP A 457 -22.52 23.52 29.22
C TRP A 457 -21.64 23.45 27.96
N LEU A 458 -22.22 23.61 26.76
CA LEU A 458 -21.44 23.61 25.50
C LEU A 458 -20.50 24.83 25.45
N ALA A 459 -21.00 26.01 25.83
CA ALA A 459 -20.18 27.23 25.94
C ALA A 459 -19.16 27.14 27.07
N VAL A 460 -19.50 26.48 28.18
CA VAL A 460 -18.57 26.25 29.29
C VAL A 460 -17.41 25.36 28.84
N VAL A 461 -17.67 24.21 28.21
CA VAL A 461 -16.62 23.32 27.72
C VAL A 461 -15.74 23.99 26.65
N ALA A 462 -16.32 24.78 25.75
CA ALA A 462 -15.57 25.52 24.73
C ALA A 462 -14.62 26.58 25.32
N SER A 463 -14.94 27.13 26.48
CA SER A 463 -14.12 28.16 27.15
C SER A 463 -13.12 27.58 28.17
N LEU A 464 -13.21 26.29 28.51
CA LEU A 464 -12.22 25.61 29.32
C LEU A 464 -11.00 25.24 28.45
N ARG A 465 -9.81 25.65 28.87
CA ARG A 465 -8.53 25.30 28.20
C ARG A 465 -8.09 23.87 28.56
N LEU A 466 -8.95 22.89 28.27
CA LEU A 466 -8.69 21.47 28.53
C LEU A 466 -8.00 20.82 27.33
N GLY A 467 -6.97 20.01 27.60
CA GLY A 467 -6.26 19.21 26.60
C GLY A 467 -6.48 17.71 26.79
N GLY A 468 -6.48 16.96 25.69
CA GLY A 468 -6.48 15.49 25.68
C GLY A 468 -7.72 14.84 26.31
N MET A 469 -7.50 13.79 27.10
CA MET A 469 -8.56 12.95 27.70
C MET A 469 -9.50 13.71 28.64
N ALA A 470 -9.04 14.78 29.30
CA ALA A 470 -9.90 15.62 30.15
C ALA A 470 -10.89 16.47 29.33
N LYS A 471 -10.53 16.84 28.09
CA LYS A 471 -11.45 17.49 27.15
C LYS A 471 -12.50 16.51 26.64
N MET A 472 -12.08 15.28 26.30
CA MET A 472 -13.03 14.23 25.92
C MET A 472 -14.00 13.90 27.06
N LEU A 473 -13.52 13.81 28.30
CA LEU A 473 -14.41 13.67 29.46
C LEU A 473 -15.45 14.80 29.49
N ALA A 474 -15.03 16.06 29.33
CA ALA A 474 -15.95 17.22 29.34
C ALA A 474 -16.98 17.20 28.19
N ASP A 475 -16.55 16.84 26.97
CA ASP A 475 -17.42 16.76 25.78
C ASP A 475 -18.44 15.59 25.87
N HIS A 476 -18.12 14.53 26.61
CA HIS A 476 -18.99 13.37 26.87
C HIS A 476 -19.75 13.45 28.21
N CYS A 477 -19.63 14.54 28.96
CA CYS A 477 -20.39 14.81 30.17
C CYS A 477 -21.66 15.62 29.85
N GLU A 478 -22.77 15.23 30.47
CA GLU A 478 -24.01 16.02 30.56
C GLU A 478 -24.04 16.80 31.88
N LEU A 479 -24.50 18.05 31.84
CA LEU A 479 -24.79 18.83 33.04
C LEU A 479 -26.19 18.48 33.58
N VAL A 480 -26.24 17.81 34.73
CA VAL A 480 -27.52 17.34 35.33
C VAL A 480 -28.11 18.37 36.26
N ALA A 481 -27.28 19.01 37.09
CA ALA A 481 -27.73 20.01 38.05
C ALA A 481 -26.60 21.00 38.36
N GLN A 482 -26.98 22.24 38.65
CA GLN A 482 -26.04 23.32 38.92
C GLN A 482 -26.61 24.26 40.01
N THR A 483 -25.78 24.57 41.00
CA THR A 483 -25.97 25.65 41.98
C THR A 483 -24.72 26.53 42.00
N ASP A 484 -24.75 27.65 42.74
CA ASP A 484 -23.59 28.54 42.88
C ASP A 484 -22.37 27.86 43.55
N ALA A 485 -22.57 26.74 44.25
CA ALA A 485 -21.52 26.03 44.99
C ALA A 485 -21.32 24.56 44.56
N SER A 486 -22.19 24.00 43.71
CA SER A 486 -22.10 22.59 43.30
C SER A 486 -22.53 22.34 41.85
N VAL A 487 -21.79 21.47 41.16
CA VAL A 487 -22.08 21.02 39.79
C VAL A 487 -22.14 19.51 39.75
N MET A 488 -23.21 18.97 39.17
CA MET A 488 -23.38 17.54 38.96
C MET A 488 -23.30 17.22 37.47
N LEU A 489 -22.32 16.41 37.10
CA LEU A 489 -22.11 15.93 35.74
C LEU A 489 -22.44 14.45 35.65
N ARG A 490 -22.96 14.01 34.51
CA ARG A 490 -23.24 12.60 34.24
C ARG A 490 -22.52 12.14 32.98
N VAL A 491 -21.93 10.95 33.07
CA VAL A 491 -21.26 10.29 31.93
C VAL A 491 -22.00 9.00 31.61
N ALA A 492 -22.19 8.75 30.31
CA ALA A 492 -22.78 7.53 29.80
C ALA A 492 -21.95 6.30 30.17
N GLU A 493 -22.59 5.17 30.43
CA GLU A 493 -21.92 3.92 30.79
C GLU A 493 -20.89 3.44 29.73
N ALA A 494 -21.15 3.72 28.44
CA ALA A 494 -20.23 3.45 27.33
C ALA A 494 -18.85 4.16 27.48
N HIS A 495 -18.80 5.28 28.21
CA HIS A 495 -17.61 6.10 28.40
C HIS A 495 -17.04 6.00 29.82
N LYS A 496 -17.36 4.93 30.56
CA LYS A 496 -16.84 4.66 31.92
C LYS A 496 -15.31 4.73 32.02
N HIS A 497 -14.60 4.35 30.96
CA HIS A 497 -13.14 4.40 30.89
C HIS A 497 -12.57 5.82 30.99
N LEU A 498 -13.36 6.86 30.71
CA LEU A 498 -12.94 8.27 30.84
C LEU A 498 -12.99 8.76 32.30
N LEU A 499 -13.66 8.05 33.20
CA LEU A 499 -13.80 8.41 34.62
C LEU A 499 -12.54 8.09 35.46
N ASP A 500 -11.36 8.13 34.86
CA ASP A 500 -10.12 8.04 35.62
C ASP A 500 -9.96 9.27 36.52
N ARG A 501 -9.51 9.05 37.76
CA ARG A 501 -9.36 10.08 38.78
C ARG A 501 -8.45 11.22 38.30
N ALA A 502 -7.42 10.90 37.51
CA ALA A 502 -6.53 11.88 36.92
C ALA A 502 -7.21 12.86 35.94
N TYR A 503 -8.26 12.42 35.22
CA TYR A 503 -9.01 13.27 34.29
C TYR A 503 -10.10 14.06 35.00
N GLN A 504 -10.74 13.44 36.00
CA GLN A 504 -11.68 14.12 36.88
C GLN A 504 -11.00 15.29 37.59
N ASP A 505 -9.82 15.06 38.20
CA ASP A 505 -9.08 16.09 38.92
C ASP A 505 -8.72 17.29 38.02
N LYS A 506 -8.36 17.02 36.75
CA LYS A 506 -8.08 18.08 35.75
C LYS A 506 -9.33 18.86 35.36
N LEU A 507 -10.46 18.18 35.18
CA LEU A 507 -11.74 18.83 34.87
C LEU A 507 -12.23 19.67 36.06
N VAL A 508 -12.13 19.15 37.28
CA VAL A 508 -12.49 19.87 38.51
C VAL A 508 -11.58 21.07 38.72
N ALA A 509 -10.27 20.93 38.50
CA ALA A 509 -9.33 22.04 38.58
C ALA A 509 -9.67 23.16 37.58
N ALA A 510 -9.98 22.81 36.33
CA ALA A 510 -10.36 23.80 35.32
C ALA A 510 -11.70 24.49 35.61
N LEU A 511 -12.67 23.78 36.19
CA LEU A 511 -13.94 24.38 36.63
C LEU A 511 -13.75 25.31 37.84
N ARG A 512 -12.91 24.94 38.80
CA ARG A 512 -12.58 25.77 39.98
C ARG A 512 -11.78 27.01 39.62
N ASP A 513 -10.86 26.91 38.66
CA ASP A 513 -10.09 28.05 38.15
C ASP A 513 -11.02 29.11 37.56
N LYS A 514 -12.07 28.67 36.85
CA LYS A 514 -13.00 29.58 36.17
C LYS A 514 -14.14 30.10 37.04
N PHE A 515 -14.71 29.26 37.91
CA PHE A 515 -15.93 29.58 38.67
C PHE A 515 -15.71 29.71 40.19
N GLY A 516 -14.47 29.52 40.65
CA GLY A 516 -14.06 29.75 42.04
C GLY A 516 -13.71 28.47 42.81
N PRO A 517 -12.84 28.57 43.84
CA PRO A 517 -12.29 27.42 44.55
C PRO A 517 -13.30 26.68 45.45
N ALA A 518 -14.46 27.30 45.74
CA ALA A 518 -15.52 26.72 46.56
C ALA A 518 -16.45 25.75 45.78
N LEU A 519 -16.23 25.57 44.47
CA LEU A 519 -17.08 24.72 43.63
C LEU A 519 -16.84 23.23 43.92
N THR A 520 -17.92 22.52 44.25
CA THR A 520 -17.93 21.06 44.42
C THR A 520 -18.47 20.40 43.16
N VAL A 521 -17.68 19.53 42.53
CA VAL A 521 -18.07 18.84 41.29
C VAL A 521 -18.24 17.35 41.58
N SER A 522 -19.41 16.79 41.29
CA SER A 522 -19.71 15.36 41.40
C SER A 522 -19.99 14.77 40.02
N ILE A 523 -19.34 13.66 39.67
CA ILE A 523 -19.51 12.99 38.38
C ILE A 523 -20.12 11.60 38.62
N GLU A 524 -21.28 11.35 38.03
CA GLU A 524 -22.02 10.09 38.18
C GLU A 524 -22.12 9.31 36.87
N LEU A 525 -22.18 7.98 36.98
CA LEU A 525 -22.48 7.08 35.88
C LEU A 525 -24.00 6.92 35.75
N GLY A 526 -24.53 7.10 34.56
CA GLY A 526 -25.96 6.88 34.30
C GLY A 526 -26.26 6.59 32.83
N ALA A 527 -27.50 6.17 32.56
CA ALA A 527 -27.99 6.05 31.20
C ALA A 527 -27.97 7.43 30.52
N ALA A 528 -27.39 7.51 29.32
CA ALA A 528 -27.22 8.76 28.59
C ALA A 528 -28.59 9.35 28.21
N VAL A 529 -28.77 10.64 28.46
CA VAL A 529 -29.84 11.44 27.83
C VAL A 529 -29.21 12.29 26.72
N GLU A 530 -29.98 12.61 25.68
CA GLU A 530 -29.58 13.21 24.39
C GLU A 530 -28.99 14.66 24.44
N LYS A 531 -28.28 15.03 25.52
CA LYS A 531 -27.87 16.43 25.77
C LYS A 531 -26.37 16.62 26.00
N THR A 532 -25.53 15.70 25.52
CA THR A 532 -24.07 15.89 25.62
C THR A 532 -23.55 16.88 24.55
N PRO A 533 -22.53 17.71 24.85
CA PRO A 533 -21.90 18.61 23.87
C PRO A 533 -21.46 17.91 22.57
N GLN A 534 -20.98 16.67 22.67
CA GLN A 534 -20.60 15.88 21.50
C GLN A 534 -21.81 15.50 20.62
N GLN A 535 -22.94 15.13 21.22
CA GLN A 535 -24.16 14.82 20.46
C GLN A 535 -24.74 16.07 19.80
N VAL A 536 -24.72 17.23 20.47
CA VAL A 536 -25.16 18.50 19.90
C VAL A 536 -24.30 18.90 18.69
N ARG A 537 -22.96 18.80 18.81
CA ARG A 537 -22.07 19.07 17.67
C ARG A 537 -22.26 18.09 16.52
N THR A 538 -22.50 16.82 16.82
CA THR A 538 -22.77 15.79 15.80
C THR A 538 -24.05 16.10 15.05
N ARG A 539 -25.13 16.47 15.77
CA ARG A 539 -26.40 16.85 15.14
C ARG A 539 -26.30 18.08 14.25
N ILE A 540 -25.61 19.14 14.70
CA ILE A 540 -25.36 20.34 13.87
C ILE A 540 -24.58 19.97 12.61
N LYS A 541 -23.61 19.05 12.72
CA LYS A 541 -22.84 18.56 11.57
C LYS A 541 -23.72 17.75 10.60
N ASP A 542 -24.55 16.86 11.12
CA ASP A 542 -25.45 16.02 10.32
C ASP A 542 -26.52 16.85 9.61
N GLU A 543 -27.11 17.85 10.29
CA GLU A 543 -28.07 18.78 9.70
C GLU A 543 -27.43 19.60 8.56
N ARG A 544 -26.20 20.08 8.73
CA ARG A 544 -25.45 20.78 7.66
C ARG A 544 -25.07 19.88 6.50
N GLN A 545 -24.71 18.62 6.77
CA GLN A 545 -24.43 17.63 5.74
C GLN A 545 -25.69 17.35 4.91
N ALA A 546 -26.84 17.19 5.57
CA ALA A 546 -28.12 16.99 4.91
C ALA A 546 -28.53 18.19 4.04
N GLU A 547 -28.32 19.42 4.54
CA GLU A 547 -28.53 20.64 3.73
C GLU A 547 -27.61 20.69 2.51
N ALA A 548 -26.34 20.33 2.64
CA ALA A 548 -25.39 20.30 1.52
C ALA A 548 -25.78 19.26 0.44
N VAL A 549 -26.25 18.09 0.87
CA VAL A 549 -26.76 17.04 -0.05
C VAL A 549 -28.01 17.54 -0.78
N ALA A 550 -28.98 18.09 -0.03
CA ALA A 550 -30.21 18.61 -0.61
C ALA A 550 -29.95 19.76 -1.59
N ALA A 551 -28.99 20.64 -1.30
CA ALA A 551 -28.60 21.72 -2.19
C ALA A 551 -28.09 21.19 -3.54
N ILE A 552 -27.21 20.19 -3.53
CA ILE A 552 -26.65 19.58 -4.74
C ILE A 552 -27.71 18.77 -5.52
N GLU A 553 -28.59 18.04 -4.84
CA GLU A 553 -29.70 17.32 -5.48
C GLU A 553 -30.77 18.25 -6.07
N SER A 554 -30.90 19.46 -5.52
CA SER A 554 -31.82 20.49 -6.00
C SER A 554 -31.23 21.39 -7.07
N ASP A 555 -29.92 21.28 -7.34
CA ASP A 555 -29.24 22.12 -8.31
C ASP A 555 -29.75 21.81 -9.75
N PRO A 556 -30.23 22.84 -10.48
CA PRO A 556 -30.79 22.65 -11.82
C PRO A 556 -29.83 22.01 -12.82
N PHE A 557 -28.53 22.31 -12.72
CA PHE A 557 -27.50 21.76 -13.61
C PHE A 557 -27.20 20.30 -13.27
N VAL A 558 -27.17 19.95 -11.98
CA VAL A 558 -26.97 18.56 -11.53
C VAL A 558 -28.16 17.68 -11.93
N ARG A 559 -29.39 18.19 -11.79
CA ARG A 559 -30.59 17.47 -12.27
C ARG A 559 -30.57 17.26 -13.78
N GLU A 560 -30.17 18.27 -14.54
CA GLU A 560 -30.06 18.15 -15.99
C GLU A 560 -29.01 17.10 -16.40
N LEU A 561 -27.88 17.02 -15.69
CA LEU A 561 -26.86 15.99 -15.89
C LEU A 561 -27.34 14.58 -15.55
N VAL A 562 -28.09 14.43 -14.46
CA VAL A 562 -28.70 13.14 -14.07
C VAL A 562 -29.76 12.71 -15.08
N GLU A 563 -30.64 13.61 -15.50
CA GLU A 563 -31.75 13.32 -16.41
C GLU A 563 -31.32 13.09 -17.86
N GLN A 564 -30.39 13.90 -18.40
CA GLN A 564 -29.98 13.79 -19.80
C GLN A 564 -28.87 12.77 -20.03
N PHE A 565 -27.98 12.57 -19.05
CA PHE A 565 -26.77 11.75 -19.22
C PHE A 565 -26.72 10.53 -18.29
N GLY A 566 -27.74 10.31 -17.44
CA GLY A 566 -27.78 9.18 -16.52
C GLY A 566 -26.72 9.26 -15.41
N GLY A 567 -26.28 10.46 -15.05
CA GLY A 567 -25.30 10.69 -13.99
C GLY A 567 -25.77 10.16 -12.62
N GLN A 568 -24.84 9.70 -11.79
CA GLN A 568 -25.10 9.33 -10.40
C GLN A 568 -24.37 10.30 -9.46
N ILE A 569 -25.08 10.81 -8.47
CA ILE A 569 -24.49 11.65 -7.42
C ILE A 569 -23.89 10.72 -6.36
N ASP A 570 -22.59 10.84 -6.12
CA ASP A 570 -21.95 10.17 -5.00
C ASP A 570 -22.06 11.04 -3.74
N ALA A 571 -23.07 10.75 -2.93
CA ALA A 571 -23.36 11.49 -1.69
C ALA A 571 -22.19 11.49 -0.69
N SER A 572 -21.26 10.53 -0.78
CA SER A 572 -20.08 10.46 0.11
C SER A 572 -19.02 11.54 -0.18
N THR A 573 -19.13 12.22 -1.33
CA THR A 573 -18.18 13.26 -1.77
C THR A 573 -18.65 14.69 -1.47
N ILE A 574 -19.87 14.85 -0.95
CA ILE A 574 -20.47 16.15 -0.66
C ILE A 574 -19.93 16.67 0.68
N GLN A 575 -19.42 17.91 0.69
CA GLN A 575 -18.91 18.57 1.90
C GLN A 575 -19.59 19.93 2.11
N PRO A 576 -20.00 20.28 3.34
CA PRO A 576 -20.59 21.58 3.64
C PRO A 576 -19.56 22.70 3.55
N LEU A 577 -19.93 23.82 2.94
CA LEU A 577 -19.07 25.00 2.82
C LEU A 577 -18.74 25.55 4.22
N GLY A 578 -17.44 25.64 4.55
CA GLY A 578 -16.95 26.17 5.83
C GLY A 578 -16.16 25.18 6.69
N GLU A 579 -16.11 23.89 6.34
CA GLU A 579 -15.09 22.97 6.88
C GLU A 579 -13.77 23.14 6.11
N SER A 580 -13.12 24.30 6.24
CA SER A 580 -11.69 24.35 5.95
C SER A 580 -10.95 23.73 7.14
N THR A 581 -10.73 22.41 7.08
CA THR A 581 -9.70 21.75 7.90
C THR A 581 -8.31 22.27 7.56
#